data_AF-A0A1Q9VL89-F1
#
_entry.id   AF-A0A1Q9VL89-F1
#
_cell.length_a   1.000
_cell.length_b   1.000
_cell.length_c   1.000
_cell.angle_alpha   90.00
_cell.angle_beta   90.00
_cell.angle_gamma   90.00
#
_symmetry.space_group_name_H-M   'P 1'
#
loop_
_entity.id
_entity.type
_entity.pdbx_description
1 polymer ?
#
loop_
_entity_poly.entity_id
_entity_poly.type
_entity_poly.pdbx_seq_one_letter_code
_entity_poly.pdbx_strand_id
1 'polypeptide(L)'
;MARHSADESRVRVAGWVWIALTSLILVVAVVVGWFVLAGRQDDENSAASCIDGEQRLTVWADPAAADVTQSLVEQYNAEEPVVRDRCVTAVVEITSTAEATDAYRRVDPGVAPVWIPAGTGFIPGLSGAPDTVGIVGADDLVHYVPADGDPDLSAAVLPTGAESMVSALAAEAAGREVDADTVGAGPSLQNAHEQGLPMLTSADLLDGTTADTGEVHTVGEVVFPLVAFGSSPAVDENSARAAADFAAWADDSETVTPEPASPWLARTAGALAGIPLGGPDGANG
;
A
#
# COMPACT_ATOMS: atom_id res chain seq x y z
N MET A 1 -67.09 44.46 18.75
CA MET A 1 -65.64 44.50 18.47
C MET A 1 -65.03 43.23 19.02
N ALA A 2 -64.56 42.37 18.13
CA ALA A 2 -63.78 41.19 18.47
C ALA A 2 -62.38 41.60 18.94
N ARG A 3 -61.82 40.91 19.94
CA ARG A 3 -60.38 40.65 20.06
C ARG A 3 -60.17 39.30 20.75
N HIS A 4 -59.44 38.44 20.03
CA HIS A 4 -58.97 37.14 20.46
C HIS A 4 -57.92 37.30 21.56
N SER A 5 -58.02 36.49 22.61
CA SER A 5 -56.88 36.11 23.43
C SER A 5 -56.62 34.62 23.19
N ALA A 6 -55.64 34.34 22.35
CA ALA A 6 -54.88 33.10 22.43
C ALA A 6 -53.98 33.23 23.68
N ASP A 7 -53.96 32.21 24.54
CA ASP A 7 -52.86 32.05 25.49
C ASP A 7 -52.60 30.56 25.71
N GLU A 8 -51.32 30.23 25.68
CA GLU A 8 -50.72 28.94 25.41
C GLU A 8 -51.02 27.87 26.47
N SER A 9 -51.29 26.64 26.00
CA SER A 9 -51.30 25.45 26.85
C SER A 9 -49.87 25.15 27.32
N ARG A 10 -49.49 25.73 28.46
CA ARG A 10 -48.25 25.43 29.16
C ARG A 10 -48.26 23.97 29.60
N VAL A 11 -47.57 23.11 28.87
CA VAL A 11 -47.41 21.69 29.21
C VAL A 11 -46.66 21.62 30.55
N ARG A 12 -47.41 21.40 31.64
CA ARG A 12 -46.83 21.15 32.96
C ARG A 12 -46.33 19.71 32.96
N VAL A 13 -45.12 19.52 32.44
CA VAL A 13 -44.40 18.25 32.55
C VAL A 13 -44.24 17.94 34.03
N ALA A 14 -44.85 16.85 34.46
CA ALA A 14 -44.86 16.46 35.86
C ALA A 14 -43.42 16.24 36.36
N GLY A 15 -43.08 16.77 37.54
CA GLY A 15 -41.70 16.81 38.04
C GLY A 15 -41.00 15.45 38.11
N TRP A 16 -41.75 14.35 38.18
CA TRP A 16 -41.21 12.98 38.15
C TRP A 16 -40.58 12.60 36.80
N VAL A 17 -41.06 13.20 35.70
CA VAL A 17 -40.50 12.99 34.36
C VAL A 17 -39.09 13.60 34.30
N TRP A 18 -38.88 14.77 34.89
CA TRP A 18 -37.55 15.39 34.95
C TRP A 18 -36.55 14.58 35.77
N ILE A 19 -36.98 13.99 36.88
CA ILE A 19 -36.13 13.12 37.70
C ILE A 19 -35.76 11.85 36.93
N ALA A 20 -36.73 11.21 36.25
CA ALA A 20 -36.49 10.01 35.46
C ALA A 20 -35.53 10.29 34.29
N LEU A 21 -35.71 11.41 33.59
CA LEU A 21 -34.88 11.81 32.45
C LEU A 21 -33.45 12.16 32.90
N THR A 22 -33.29 12.85 34.03
CA THR A 22 -31.97 13.15 34.59
C THR A 22 -31.25 11.88 35.06
N SER A 23 -31.97 10.95 35.69
CA SER A 23 -31.42 9.66 36.11
C SER A 23 -30.94 8.85 34.90
N LEU A 24 -31.73 8.80 33.82
CA LEU A 24 -31.35 8.13 32.58
C LEU A 24 -30.10 8.75 31.96
N ILE A 25 -30.02 10.09 31.90
CA ILE A 25 -28.83 10.79 31.38
C ILE A 25 -27.59 10.46 32.21
N LEU A 26 -27.72 10.42 33.54
CA LEU A 26 -26.58 10.06 34.41
C LEU A 26 -26.13 8.62 34.20
N VAL A 27 -27.06 7.68 34.05
CA VAL A 27 -26.72 6.28 33.74
C VAL A 27 -26.02 6.19 32.39
N VAL A 28 -26.52 6.88 31.37
CA VAL A 28 -25.86 6.92 30.04
C VAL A 28 -24.47 7.56 30.14
N ALA A 29 -24.31 8.64 30.89
CA ALA A 29 -23.00 9.27 31.09
C ALA A 29 -22.01 8.37 31.85
N VAL A 30 -22.49 7.58 32.82
CA VAL A 30 -21.68 6.58 33.52
C VAL A 30 -21.32 5.43 32.59
N VAL A 31 -22.25 4.95 31.75
CA VAL A 31 -21.99 3.87 30.79
C VAL A 31 -21.02 4.33 29.70
N VAL A 32 -21.23 5.50 29.10
CA VAL A 32 -20.33 6.08 28.09
C VAL A 32 -18.96 6.41 28.71
N GLY A 33 -18.96 6.98 29.92
CA GLY A 33 -17.73 7.21 30.69
C GLY A 33 -17.00 5.91 31.00
N TRP A 34 -17.73 4.85 31.32
CA TRP A 34 -17.18 3.52 31.53
C TRP A 34 -16.62 2.91 30.24
N PHE A 35 -17.27 3.05 29.09
CA PHE A 35 -16.71 2.58 27.81
C PHE A 35 -15.47 3.38 27.39
N VAL A 36 -15.45 4.70 27.63
CA VAL A 36 -14.29 5.57 27.34
C VAL A 36 -13.12 5.33 28.31
N LEU A 37 -13.41 4.82 29.51
CA LEU A 37 -12.40 4.48 30.51
C LEU A 37 -11.95 3.02 30.36
N ALA A 38 -12.86 2.08 30.11
CA ALA A 38 -12.59 0.66 29.86
C ALA A 38 -11.81 0.46 28.55
N GLY A 39 -12.08 1.24 27.50
CA GLY A 39 -11.22 1.31 26.32
C GLY A 39 -9.84 1.95 26.56
N ARG A 40 -9.55 2.41 27.78
CA ARG A 40 -8.21 2.82 28.27
C ARG A 40 -7.72 1.93 29.43
N GLN A 41 -8.43 0.85 29.75
CA GLN A 41 -8.17 0.01 30.93
C GLN A 41 -7.89 -1.46 30.57
N ASP A 42 -7.81 -1.78 29.28
CA ASP A 42 -7.19 -3.03 28.82
C ASP A 42 -5.64 -2.95 28.91
N ASP A 43 -5.08 -1.82 29.35
CA ASP A 43 -3.63 -1.54 29.51
C ASP A 43 -2.97 -2.20 30.75
N GLU A 44 -3.65 -3.08 31.49
CA GLU A 44 -3.10 -3.63 32.75
C GLU A 44 -2.75 -5.14 32.71
N ASN A 45 -2.69 -5.78 31.54
CA ASN A 45 -2.20 -7.17 31.43
C ASN A 45 -1.26 -7.41 30.24
N SER A 46 -0.08 -6.77 30.21
CA SER A 46 1.23 -7.41 29.94
C SER A 46 2.35 -6.38 29.99
N ALA A 47 3.47 -6.73 30.61
CA ALA A 47 4.63 -5.85 30.79
C ALA A 47 5.40 -5.61 29.48
N ALA A 48 4.89 -4.72 28.64
CA ALA A 48 5.64 -4.06 27.58
C ALA A 48 5.48 -2.55 27.74
N SER A 49 6.08 -1.98 28.79
CA SER A 49 6.18 -0.52 28.88
C SER A 49 7.14 -0.08 27.79
N CYS A 50 6.69 0.71 26.82
CA CYS A 50 7.54 1.32 25.80
C CYS A 50 8.42 2.41 26.44
N ILE A 51 9.46 1.95 27.13
CA ILE A 51 10.37 2.78 27.95
C ILE A 51 11.06 3.85 27.10
N ASP A 52 11.39 3.52 25.86
CA ASP A 52 12.09 4.39 24.90
C ASP A 52 11.12 5.06 23.90
N GLY A 53 9.81 5.01 24.19
CA GLY A 53 8.77 5.73 23.48
C GLY A 53 8.22 5.02 22.24
N GLU A 54 7.58 5.80 21.37
CA GLU A 54 6.98 5.33 20.12
C GLU A 54 8.01 5.35 18.98
N GLN A 55 7.91 4.37 18.08
CA GLN A 55 8.69 4.27 16.86
C GLN A 55 7.75 4.08 15.66
N ARG A 56 7.80 5.02 14.71
CA ARG A 56 7.14 4.84 13.42
C ARG A 56 7.99 3.92 12.53
N LEU A 57 7.38 2.87 11.99
CA LEU A 57 7.96 2.01 10.97
C LEU A 57 7.34 2.36 9.61
N THR A 58 8.08 3.05 8.75
CA THR A 58 7.59 3.33 7.39
C THR A 58 7.66 2.05 6.55
N VAL A 59 6.57 1.75 5.85
CA VAL A 59 6.46 0.63 4.91
C VAL A 59 6.16 1.20 3.53
N TRP A 60 7.08 1.06 2.58
CA TRP A 60 6.85 1.43 1.19
C TRP A 60 6.12 0.32 0.45
N ALA A 61 5.10 0.67 -0.32
CA ALA A 61 4.36 -0.27 -1.16
C ALA A 61 4.27 0.25 -2.60
N ASP A 62 4.50 -0.64 -3.55
CA ASP A 62 4.08 -0.38 -4.93
C ASP A 62 2.55 -0.21 -4.98
N PRO A 63 2.00 0.64 -5.87
CA PRO A 63 0.54 0.81 -5.97
C PRO A 63 -0.25 -0.50 -6.11
N ALA A 64 0.24 -1.49 -6.87
CA ALA A 64 -0.46 -2.77 -7.00
C ALA A 64 -0.39 -3.62 -5.72
N ALA A 65 0.57 -3.36 -4.83
CA ALA A 65 0.67 -4.04 -3.54
C ALA A 65 -0.01 -3.25 -2.41
N ALA A 66 -0.70 -2.15 -2.70
CA ALA A 66 -1.20 -1.22 -1.69
C ALA A 66 -2.19 -1.90 -0.71
N ASP A 67 -3.11 -2.72 -1.22
CA ASP A 67 -4.18 -3.31 -0.41
C ASP A 67 -3.68 -4.45 0.48
N VAL A 68 -2.83 -5.33 -0.06
CA VAL A 68 -2.16 -6.36 0.74
C VAL A 68 -1.27 -5.72 1.82
N THR A 69 -0.56 -4.63 1.48
CA THR A 69 0.32 -3.94 2.44
C THR A 69 -0.48 -3.26 3.55
N GLN A 70 -1.58 -2.60 3.22
CA GLN A 70 -2.48 -2.00 4.21
C GLN A 70 -3.01 -3.07 5.16
N SER A 71 -3.48 -4.20 4.64
CA SER A 71 -3.98 -5.32 5.43
C SER A 71 -2.92 -5.88 6.38
N LEU A 72 -1.67 -6.02 5.93
CA LEU A 72 -0.55 -6.46 6.78
C LEU A 72 -0.25 -5.45 7.88
N VAL A 73 -0.15 -4.17 7.54
CA VAL A 73 0.14 -3.10 8.51
C VAL A 73 -0.96 -2.96 9.56
N GLU A 74 -2.23 -3.07 9.17
CA GLU A 74 -3.36 -3.03 10.11
C GLU A 74 -3.32 -4.21 11.09
N GLN A 75 -3.07 -5.42 10.59
CA GLN A 75 -2.97 -6.62 11.43
C GLN A 75 -1.76 -6.56 12.37
N TYR A 76 -0.60 -6.13 11.90
CA TYR A 76 0.59 -5.95 12.73
C TYR A 76 0.36 -4.91 13.84
N ASN A 77 -0.22 -3.76 13.48
CA ASN A 77 -0.49 -2.69 14.45
C ASN A 77 -1.56 -3.09 15.48
N ALA A 78 -2.49 -3.99 15.13
CA ALA A 78 -3.49 -4.50 16.06
C ALA A 78 -2.90 -5.37 17.18
N GLU A 79 -1.67 -5.87 17.01
CA GLU A 79 -0.94 -6.62 18.04
C GLU A 79 -0.13 -5.72 18.99
N GLU A 80 -0.15 -4.40 18.77
CA GLU A 80 0.57 -3.40 19.57
C GLU A 80 2.06 -3.79 19.77
N PRO A 81 2.83 -3.96 18.68
CA PRO A 81 4.12 -4.62 18.71
C PRO A 81 5.15 -3.77 19.45
N VAL A 82 5.93 -4.44 20.31
CA VAL A 82 7.01 -3.80 21.08
C VAL A 82 8.35 -4.39 20.69
N VAL A 83 9.17 -3.59 20.02
CA VAL A 83 10.50 -3.98 19.58
C VAL A 83 11.52 -3.38 20.55
N ARG A 84 12.09 -4.25 21.38
CA ARG A 84 12.94 -3.92 22.52
C ARG A 84 12.19 -3.11 23.57
N ASP A 85 12.30 -1.79 23.51
CA ASP A 85 11.76 -0.84 24.48
C ASP A 85 10.85 0.19 23.81
N ARG A 86 10.48 -0.03 22.53
CA ARG A 86 9.70 0.92 21.73
C ARG A 86 8.41 0.29 21.22
N CYS A 87 7.33 1.04 21.31
CA CYS A 87 6.04 0.71 20.69
C CYS A 87 6.17 1.02 19.21
N VAL A 88 6.05 0.02 18.34
CA VAL A 88 6.18 0.20 16.90
C VAL A 88 4.80 0.47 16.30
N THR A 89 4.70 1.49 15.46
CA THR A 89 3.51 1.74 14.63
C THR A 89 3.93 1.78 13.17
N ALA A 90 3.51 0.76 12.42
CA ALA A 90 3.75 0.68 11.00
C ALA A 90 2.83 1.64 10.23
N VAL A 91 3.36 2.32 9.21
CA VAL A 91 2.58 3.21 8.35
C VAL A 91 2.97 3.01 6.90
N VAL A 92 1.95 2.82 6.06
CA VAL A 92 2.11 2.62 4.61
C VAL A 92 2.33 3.96 3.91
N GLU A 93 3.29 3.99 2.99
CA GLU A 93 3.48 5.07 2.03
C GLU A 93 3.58 4.44 0.62
N ILE A 94 2.73 4.90 -0.29
CA ILE A 94 2.75 4.42 -1.68
C ILE A 94 3.96 5.02 -2.38
N THR A 95 4.87 4.17 -2.83
CA THR A 95 6.08 4.53 -3.56
C THR A 95 6.29 3.49 -4.66
N SER A 96 6.34 3.93 -5.91
CA SER A 96 6.49 3.00 -7.03
C SER A 96 7.79 2.20 -6.93
N THR A 97 7.80 0.98 -7.45
CA THR A 97 9.00 0.13 -7.43
C THR A 97 10.20 0.81 -8.09
N ALA A 98 9.98 1.61 -9.14
CA ALA A 98 11.02 2.40 -9.79
C ALA A 98 11.62 3.47 -8.87
N GLU A 99 10.78 4.29 -8.24
CA GLU A 99 11.20 5.36 -7.34
C GLU A 99 11.90 4.80 -6.09
N ALA A 100 11.35 3.74 -5.50
CA ALA A 100 11.95 3.08 -4.33
C ALA A 100 13.35 2.52 -4.67
N THR A 101 13.46 1.78 -5.78
CA THR A 101 14.76 1.22 -6.23
C THR A 101 15.81 2.30 -6.42
N ASP A 102 15.43 3.40 -7.05
CA ASP A 102 16.28 4.55 -7.31
C ASP A 102 16.72 5.25 -6.00
N ALA A 103 15.81 5.42 -5.04
CA ALA A 103 16.11 5.96 -3.72
C ALA A 103 17.09 5.08 -2.91
N TYR A 104 16.90 3.75 -2.90
CA TYR A 104 17.84 2.82 -2.25
C TYR A 104 19.22 2.83 -2.90
N ARG A 105 19.28 2.90 -4.24
CA ARG A 105 20.56 2.96 -4.97
C ARG A 105 21.34 4.24 -4.70
N ARG A 106 20.64 5.37 -4.57
CA ARG A 106 21.26 6.65 -4.17
C ARG A 106 21.62 6.73 -2.70
N VAL A 107 21.12 5.81 -1.88
CA VAL A 107 21.30 5.81 -0.43
C VAL A 107 20.69 7.10 0.16
N ASP A 108 19.51 7.47 -0.34
CA ASP A 108 18.81 8.67 0.12
C ASP A 108 18.46 8.51 1.61
N PRO A 109 18.60 9.57 2.44
CA PRO A 109 18.20 9.49 3.83
C PRO A 109 16.68 9.34 3.95
N GLY A 110 16.23 8.42 4.81
CA GLY A 110 14.79 8.23 5.07
C GLY A 110 14.09 7.29 4.10
N VAL A 111 14.82 6.43 3.38
CA VAL A 111 14.19 5.26 2.73
C VAL A 111 13.47 4.40 3.77
N ALA A 112 12.42 3.71 3.33
CA ALA A 112 11.68 2.84 4.23
C ALA A 112 12.55 1.65 4.69
N PRO A 113 12.44 1.23 5.95
CA PRO A 113 13.07 -0.02 6.40
C PRO A 113 12.32 -1.28 5.94
N VAL A 114 11.06 -1.17 5.53
CA VAL A 114 10.27 -2.24 4.90
C VAL A 114 9.79 -1.77 3.53
N TRP A 115 9.87 -2.65 2.53
CA TRP A 115 9.38 -2.39 1.18
C TRP A 115 8.69 -3.62 0.59
N ILE A 116 7.55 -3.40 -0.06
CA ILE A 116 6.80 -4.41 -0.82
C ILE A 116 6.72 -3.95 -2.29
N PRO A 117 7.68 -4.37 -3.14
CA PRO A 117 7.70 -4.03 -4.56
C PRO A 117 6.74 -4.86 -5.42
N ALA A 118 6.55 -4.42 -6.66
CA ALA A 118 6.03 -5.21 -7.77
C ALA A 118 7.14 -6.15 -8.29
N GLY A 119 7.19 -7.37 -7.75
CA GLY A 119 8.13 -8.41 -8.14
C GLY A 119 9.50 -8.36 -7.47
N THR A 120 10.26 -9.45 -7.61
CA THR A 120 11.56 -9.66 -6.94
C THR A 120 12.75 -9.10 -7.73
N GLY A 121 12.57 -8.81 -9.02
CA GLY A 121 13.62 -8.46 -9.98
C GLY A 121 14.47 -7.23 -9.64
N PHE A 122 13.96 -6.34 -8.78
CA PHE A 122 14.54 -5.04 -8.47
C PHE A 122 15.31 -4.99 -7.14
N ILE A 123 15.28 -6.09 -6.38
CA ILE A 123 15.92 -6.24 -5.07
C ILE A 123 17.43 -6.51 -5.16
N PRO A 124 17.93 -7.35 -6.09
CA PRO A 124 19.36 -7.68 -6.13
C PRO A 124 20.28 -6.46 -6.21
N GLY A 125 21.31 -6.45 -5.37
CA GLY A 125 22.32 -5.40 -5.33
C GLY A 125 21.97 -4.18 -4.45
N LEU A 126 20.79 -4.16 -3.82
CA LEU A 126 20.45 -3.12 -2.85
C LEU A 126 21.16 -3.34 -1.51
N SER A 127 21.74 -2.28 -0.96
CA SER A 127 22.46 -2.34 0.32
C SER A 127 21.51 -2.63 1.47
N GLY A 128 21.76 -3.71 2.21
CA GLY A 128 20.95 -4.11 3.36
C GLY A 128 19.73 -4.96 3.00
N ALA A 129 19.47 -5.23 1.71
CA ALA A 129 18.46 -6.20 1.32
C ALA A 129 18.88 -7.62 1.73
N PRO A 130 17.93 -8.48 2.14
CA PRO A 130 18.21 -9.87 2.46
C PRO A 130 18.44 -10.71 1.19
N ASP A 131 19.16 -11.83 1.34
CA ASP A 131 19.40 -12.78 0.23
C ASP A 131 18.14 -13.60 -0.15
N THR A 132 17.17 -13.66 0.76
CA THR A 132 15.88 -14.33 0.56
C THR A 132 14.76 -13.43 1.08
N VAL A 133 13.63 -13.44 0.38
CA VAL A 133 12.44 -12.65 0.73
C VAL A 133 11.22 -13.55 0.81
N GLY A 134 10.31 -13.24 1.72
CA GLY A 134 9.00 -13.87 1.80
C GLY A 134 8.05 -13.29 0.77
N ILE A 135 7.15 -14.10 0.22
CA ILE A 135 6.04 -13.61 -0.61
C ILE A 135 4.82 -13.40 0.28
N VAL A 136 4.25 -12.19 0.23
CA VAL A 136 3.11 -11.80 1.09
C VAL A 136 1.82 -11.59 0.32
N GLY A 137 1.88 -11.62 -1.02
CA GLY A 137 0.72 -11.52 -1.88
C GLY A 137 1.08 -11.79 -3.34
N ALA A 138 0.05 -11.87 -4.16
CA ALA A 138 0.13 -11.93 -5.60
C ALA A 138 -1.09 -11.25 -6.21
N ASP A 139 -0.98 -10.82 -7.45
CA ASP A 139 -2.07 -10.26 -8.24
C ASP A 139 -1.98 -10.73 -9.70
N ASP A 140 -3.12 -10.81 -10.36
CA ASP A 140 -3.20 -11.17 -11.77
C ASP A 140 -2.71 -10.01 -12.62
N LEU A 141 -1.77 -10.29 -13.53
CA LEU A 141 -1.41 -9.37 -14.59
C LEU A 141 -2.40 -9.55 -15.74
N VAL A 142 -2.96 -8.45 -16.23
CA VAL A 142 -4.10 -8.47 -17.14
C VAL A 142 -3.90 -7.59 -18.36
N HIS A 143 -4.47 -8.04 -19.47
CA HIS A 143 -4.80 -7.22 -20.63
C HIS A 143 -6.28 -6.86 -20.54
N TYR A 144 -6.54 -5.58 -20.30
CA TYR A 144 -7.89 -5.03 -20.31
C TYR A 144 -8.23 -4.46 -21.68
N VAL A 145 -9.39 -4.85 -22.20
CA VAL A 145 -9.94 -4.39 -23.48
C VAL A 145 -11.30 -3.73 -23.22
N PRO A 146 -11.39 -2.39 -23.33
CA PRO A 146 -12.66 -1.68 -23.21
C PRO A 146 -13.70 -2.15 -24.22
N ALA A 147 -14.98 -1.88 -23.94
CA ALA A 147 -16.04 -2.12 -24.92
C ALA A 147 -15.74 -1.36 -26.23
N ASP A 148 -15.77 -2.08 -27.35
CA ASP A 148 -15.39 -1.60 -28.69
C ASP A 148 -13.88 -1.28 -28.89
N GLY A 149 -13.03 -1.61 -27.92
CA GLY A 149 -11.58 -1.52 -28.02
C GLY A 149 -10.99 -2.56 -28.98
N ASP A 150 -9.81 -2.28 -29.53
CA ASP A 150 -9.06 -3.25 -30.33
C ASP A 150 -8.51 -4.35 -29.40
N PRO A 151 -8.92 -5.63 -29.56
CA PRO A 151 -8.44 -6.71 -28.71
C PRO A 151 -6.99 -7.14 -29.04
N ASP A 152 -6.38 -6.60 -30.09
CA ASP A 152 -4.99 -6.86 -30.41
C ASP A 152 -4.06 -6.31 -29.31
N LEU A 153 -3.22 -7.17 -28.73
CA LEU A 153 -2.22 -6.78 -27.73
C LEU A 153 -1.29 -5.66 -28.24
N SER A 154 -1.12 -5.53 -29.56
CA SER A 154 -0.32 -4.46 -30.15
C SER A 154 -0.96 -3.07 -30.02
N ALA A 155 -2.27 -3.00 -29.79
CA ALA A 155 -2.99 -1.76 -29.48
C ALA A 155 -2.91 -1.40 -27.98
N ALA A 156 -2.60 -2.35 -27.11
CA ALA A 156 -2.54 -2.12 -25.67
C ALA A 156 -1.45 -1.10 -25.31
N VAL A 157 -1.85 -0.08 -24.54
CA VAL A 157 -0.94 0.92 -23.97
C VAL A 157 -0.32 0.41 -22.66
N LEU A 158 0.86 0.92 -22.33
CA LEU A 158 1.49 0.74 -21.02
C LEU A 158 1.29 2.01 -20.20
N PRO A 159 0.43 1.97 -19.16
CA PRO A 159 0.30 3.06 -18.20
C PRO A 159 1.65 3.56 -17.66
N THR A 160 1.80 4.86 -17.59
CA THR A 160 2.98 5.52 -16.97
C THR A 160 2.66 6.03 -15.57
N GLY A 161 3.70 6.37 -14.80
CA GLY A 161 3.57 6.91 -13.44
C GLY A 161 3.82 5.84 -12.38
N ALA A 162 3.11 5.92 -11.24
CA ALA A 162 3.36 5.02 -10.11
C ALA A 162 3.11 3.53 -10.43
N GLU A 163 2.17 3.27 -11.35
CA GLU A 163 1.72 1.96 -11.84
C GLU A 163 2.69 1.31 -12.85
N SER A 164 3.66 2.09 -13.36
CA SER A 164 4.47 1.76 -14.54
C SER A 164 5.19 0.41 -14.45
N MET A 165 5.57 0.01 -13.25
CA MET A 165 6.32 -1.20 -12.98
C MET A 165 5.47 -2.45 -13.20
N VAL A 166 4.23 -2.41 -12.74
CA VAL A 166 3.26 -3.49 -12.89
C VAL A 166 2.80 -3.60 -14.34
N SER A 167 2.65 -2.47 -15.04
CA SER A 167 2.42 -2.46 -16.49
C SER A 167 3.58 -3.05 -17.29
N ALA A 168 4.83 -2.80 -16.89
CA ALA A 168 5.99 -3.41 -17.53
C ALA A 168 6.01 -4.94 -17.35
N LEU A 169 5.67 -5.42 -16.15
CA LEU A 169 5.53 -6.85 -15.86
C LEU A 169 4.40 -7.49 -16.67
N ALA A 170 3.24 -6.85 -16.76
CA ALA A 170 2.13 -7.31 -17.58
C ALA A 170 2.53 -7.41 -19.07
N ALA A 171 3.29 -6.44 -19.57
CA ALA A 171 3.83 -6.47 -20.93
C ALA A 171 4.81 -7.64 -21.15
N GLU A 172 5.70 -7.90 -20.19
CA GLU A 172 6.60 -9.05 -20.26
C GLU A 172 5.83 -10.37 -20.29
N ALA A 173 4.85 -10.53 -19.40
CA ALA A 173 4.02 -11.71 -19.29
C ALA A 173 3.20 -11.95 -20.58
N ALA A 174 2.70 -10.87 -21.18
CA ALA A 174 2.01 -10.91 -22.48
C ALA A 174 2.95 -11.17 -23.68
N GLY A 175 4.27 -11.21 -23.48
CA GLY A 175 5.25 -11.31 -24.56
C GLY A 175 5.26 -10.10 -25.48
N ARG A 176 4.87 -8.93 -24.97
CA ARG A 176 4.78 -7.69 -25.74
C ARG A 176 6.12 -6.97 -25.76
N GLU A 177 6.83 -7.11 -26.87
CA GLU A 177 8.00 -6.28 -27.15
C GLU A 177 7.55 -4.85 -27.48
N VAL A 178 7.98 -3.87 -26.68
CA VAL A 178 7.77 -2.45 -26.95
C VAL A 178 9.06 -1.83 -27.44
N ASP A 179 8.97 -1.01 -28.49
CA ASP A 179 10.11 -0.27 -29.02
C ASP A 179 10.59 0.74 -27.97
N ALA A 180 11.87 0.64 -27.60
CA ALA A 180 12.51 1.48 -26.59
C ALA A 180 12.37 3.00 -26.89
N ASP A 181 12.23 3.38 -28.16
CA ASP A 181 12.02 4.77 -28.57
C ASP A 181 10.59 5.28 -28.29
N THR A 182 9.66 4.38 -27.98
CA THR A 182 8.24 4.66 -27.70
C THR A 182 7.83 4.35 -26.26
N VAL A 183 8.65 3.61 -25.51
CA VAL A 183 8.41 3.35 -24.08
C VAL A 183 8.45 4.66 -23.30
N GLY A 184 7.49 4.88 -22.40
CA GLY A 184 7.43 6.06 -21.53
C GLY A 184 6.68 7.26 -22.09
N ALA A 185 6.18 7.18 -23.33
CA ALA A 185 5.31 8.20 -23.93
C ALA A 185 3.81 7.86 -23.79
N GLY A 186 3.46 6.84 -23.01
CA GLY A 186 2.09 6.38 -22.80
C GLY A 186 1.27 7.34 -21.91
N PRO A 187 -0.07 7.20 -21.91
CA PRO A 187 -0.94 7.87 -20.95
C PRO A 187 -0.78 7.28 -19.53
N SER A 188 -1.15 8.02 -18.50
CA SER A 188 -1.42 7.45 -17.17
C SER A 188 -2.61 6.48 -17.20
N LEU A 189 -2.71 5.56 -16.24
CA LEU A 189 -3.81 4.59 -16.13
C LEU A 189 -5.20 5.25 -16.25
N GLN A 190 -5.45 6.30 -15.45
CA GLN A 190 -6.72 7.05 -15.49
C GLN A 190 -7.04 7.61 -16.90
N ASN A 191 -6.07 8.27 -17.53
CA ASN A 191 -6.24 8.83 -18.87
C ASN A 191 -6.47 7.74 -19.94
N ALA A 192 -5.85 6.57 -19.80
CA ALA A 192 -6.07 5.43 -20.70
C ALA A 192 -7.51 4.92 -20.58
N HIS A 193 -7.97 4.74 -19.33
CA HIS A 193 -9.33 4.33 -19.02
C HIS A 193 -10.37 5.35 -19.54
N GLU A 194 -10.18 6.65 -19.30
CA GLU A 194 -11.08 7.70 -19.79
C GLU A 194 -11.18 7.78 -21.32
N GLN A 195 -10.10 7.43 -22.01
CA GLN A 195 -10.06 7.41 -23.47
C GLN A 195 -10.56 6.09 -24.07
N GLY A 196 -10.90 5.10 -23.24
CA GLY A 196 -11.28 3.77 -23.71
C GLY A 196 -10.17 3.08 -24.50
N LEU A 197 -8.93 3.15 -23.99
CA LEU A 197 -7.78 2.48 -24.60
C LEU A 197 -7.55 1.10 -23.95
N PRO A 198 -7.22 0.05 -24.73
CA PRO A 198 -6.77 -1.21 -24.16
C PRO A 198 -5.45 -1.00 -23.40
N MET A 199 -5.27 -1.71 -22.29
CA MET A 199 -4.12 -1.51 -21.39
C MET A 199 -3.61 -2.80 -20.77
N LEU A 200 -2.32 -2.79 -20.41
CA LEU A 200 -1.66 -3.85 -19.64
C LEU A 200 -1.34 -3.33 -18.24
N THR A 201 -1.85 -4.01 -17.22
CA THR A 201 -1.75 -3.61 -15.81
C THR A 201 -1.99 -4.83 -14.91
N SER A 202 -2.21 -4.65 -13.60
CA SER A 202 -2.75 -5.70 -12.74
C SER A 202 -4.24 -5.53 -12.45
N ALA A 203 -4.88 -6.61 -12.02
CA ALA A 203 -6.31 -6.65 -11.77
C ALA A 203 -6.74 -5.73 -10.62
N ASP A 204 -5.97 -5.66 -9.53
CA ASP A 204 -6.29 -4.79 -8.38
C ASP A 204 -6.34 -3.31 -8.79
N LEU A 205 -5.46 -2.88 -9.69
CA LEU A 205 -5.40 -1.51 -10.18
C LEU A 205 -6.62 -1.15 -11.07
N LEU A 206 -7.30 -2.15 -11.63
CA LEU A 206 -8.53 -1.95 -12.41
C LEU A 206 -9.79 -1.92 -11.53
N ASP A 207 -9.85 -2.69 -10.45
CA ASP A 207 -11.06 -2.84 -9.62
C ASP A 207 -11.53 -1.51 -9.00
N GLY A 208 -10.64 -0.52 -8.87
CA GLY A 208 -10.98 0.86 -8.49
C GLY A 208 -11.90 1.61 -9.48
N THR A 209 -12.15 1.07 -10.67
CA THR A 209 -12.93 1.71 -11.74
C THR A 209 -14.32 1.08 -11.90
N THR A 210 -15.27 1.50 -11.04
CA THR A 210 -16.61 0.89 -10.86
C THR A 210 -17.62 1.02 -12.03
N ALA A 211 -17.17 1.03 -13.29
CA ALA A 211 -18.07 1.08 -14.44
C ALA A 211 -17.50 0.36 -15.67
N ASP A 212 -17.08 -0.90 -15.50
CA ASP A 212 -16.38 -1.58 -16.59
C ASP A 212 -17.23 -2.67 -17.28
N THR A 213 -17.50 -2.47 -18.57
CA THR A 213 -18.11 -3.46 -19.48
C THR A 213 -17.09 -4.09 -20.43
N GLY A 214 -15.80 -3.82 -20.23
CA GLY A 214 -14.71 -4.39 -21.03
C GLY A 214 -14.40 -5.84 -20.69
N GLU A 215 -13.55 -6.45 -21.50
CA GLU A 215 -13.04 -7.81 -21.33
C GLU A 215 -11.68 -7.77 -20.63
N VAL A 216 -11.49 -8.62 -19.62
CA VAL A 216 -10.23 -8.76 -18.88
C VAL A 216 -9.64 -10.12 -19.21
N HIS A 217 -8.42 -10.13 -19.72
CA HIS A 217 -7.67 -11.36 -20.03
C HIS A 217 -6.43 -11.45 -19.15
N THR A 218 -6.33 -12.46 -18.30
CA THR A 218 -5.10 -12.74 -17.54
C THR A 218 -3.96 -13.10 -18.50
N VAL A 219 -2.85 -12.38 -18.41
CA VAL A 219 -1.63 -12.60 -19.20
C VAL A 219 -0.48 -13.15 -18.36
N GLY A 220 -0.57 -13.06 -17.03
CA GLY A 220 0.39 -13.61 -16.09
C GLY A 220 0.01 -13.30 -14.66
N GLU A 221 0.98 -13.42 -13.77
CA GLU A 221 0.84 -13.16 -12.33
C GLU A 221 2.07 -12.38 -11.86
N VAL A 222 1.86 -11.42 -10.96
CA VAL A 222 2.92 -10.75 -10.21
C VAL A 222 2.87 -11.20 -8.76
N VAL A 223 4.02 -11.40 -8.16
CA VAL A 223 4.15 -11.66 -6.72
C VAL A 223 4.69 -10.43 -6.00
N PHE A 224 4.24 -10.21 -4.78
CA PHE A 224 4.65 -9.11 -3.93
C PHE A 224 5.56 -9.63 -2.81
N PRO A 225 6.90 -9.50 -2.95
CA PRO A 225 7.81 -9.88 -1.89
C PRO A 225 7.83 -8.83 -0.78
N LEU A 226 8.05 -9.26 0.45
CA LEU A 226 8.35 -8.38 1.57
C LEU A 226 9.86 -8.29 1.78
N VAL A 227 10.39 -7.07 1.67
CA VAL A 227 11.80 -6.77 1.86
C VAL A 227 11.97 -6.01 3.17
N ALA A 228 12.55 -6.67 4.18
CA ALA A 228 13.00 -6.01 5.40
C ALA A 228 14.50 -5.71 5.32
N PHE A 229 14.84 -4.44 5.27
CA PHE A 229 16.23 -4.01 5.15
C PHE A 229 16.95 -4.10 6.50
N GLY A 230 18.12 -4.73 6.48
CA GLY A 230 19.09 -4.68 7.57
C GLY A 230 19.72 -3.28 7.70
N SER A 231 20.46 -3.07 8.80
CA SER A 231 21.13 -1.79 9.02
C SER A 231 22.10 -1.47 7.89
N SER A 232 21.99 -0.25 7.37
CA SER A 232 22.77 0.26 6.26
C SER A 232 22.96 1.77 6.41
N PRO A 233 23.72 2.45 5.52
CA PRO A 233 23.78 3.90 5.56
C PRO A 233 22.42 4.60 5.32
N ALA A 234 21.46 3.90 4.70
CA ALA A 234 20.12 4.42 4.42
C ALA A 234 19.10 4.06 5.52
N VAL A 235 19.31 2.94 6.23
CA VAL A 235 18.40 2.42 7.26
C VAL A 235 19.13 2.28 8.60
N ASP A 236 18.69 3.03 9.62
CA ASP A 236 19.29 2.95 10.95
C ASP A 236 18.97 1.62 11.66
N GLU A 237 19.79 1.28 12.65
CA GLU A 237 19.71 0.01 13.37
C GLU A 237 18.37 -0.24 14.07
N ASN A 238 17.72 0.79 14.63
CA ASN A 238 16.43 0.60 15.30
C ASN A 238 15.32 0.35 14.28
N SER A 239 15.35 1.05 13.15
CA SER A 239 14.40 0.84 12.05
C SER A 239 14.60 -0.53 11.40
N ALA A 240 15.84 -0.97 11.21
CA ALA A 240 16.15 -2.32 10.70
C ALA A 240 15.63 -3.43 11.62
N ARG A 241 15.70 -3.24 12.94
CA ARG A 241 15.13 -4.19 13.91
C ARG A 241 13.63 -4.26 13.86
N ALA A 242 12.96 -3.10 13.77
CA ALA A 242 11.52 -3.06 13.62
C ALA A 242 11.06 -3.66 12.28
N ALA A 243 11.82 -3.49 11.20
CA ALA A 243 11.57 -4.17 9.93
C ALA A 243 11.75 -5.68 10.01
N ALA A 244 12.80 -6.16 10.70
CA ALA A 244 13.02 -7.58 10.91
C ALA A 244 11.90 -8.22 11.75
N ASP A 245 11.40 -7.50 12.76
CA ASP A 245 10.24 -7.92 13.56
C ASP A 245 8.98 -8.00 12.71
N PHE A 246 8.68 -6.96 11.93
CA PHE A 246 7.55 -6.95 10.99
C PHE A 246 7.62 -8.09 9.97
N ALA A 247 8.79 -8.35 9.38
CA ALA A 247 8.96 -9.45 8.45
C ALA A 247 8.82 -10.83 9.10
N ALA A 248 9.32 -11.00 10.32
CA ALA A 248 9.19 -12.25 11.07
C ALA A 248 7.73 -12.51 11.48
N TRP A 249 6.98 -11.44 11.78
CA TRP A 249 5.55 -11.51 12.05
C TRP A 249 4.75 -11.86 10.78
N ALA A 250 5.08 -11.27 9.63
CA ALA A 250 4.39 -11.48 8.37
C ALA A 250 4.71 -12.82 7.67
N ASP A 251 5.63 -13.62 8.21
CA ASP A 251 6.08 -14.87 7.60
C ASP A 251 5.04 -16.00 7.78
N ASP A 252 4.29 -16.31 6.72
CA ASP A 252 3.41 -17.50 6.63
C ASP A 252 3.87 -18.51 5.54
N SER A 253 5.17 -18.46 5.20
CA SER A 253 5.92 -19.46 4.43
C SER A 253 5.63 -19.63 2.92
N GLU A 254 6.30 -18.80 2.11
CA GLU A 254 7.13 -19.22 0.97
C GLU A 254 8.26 -18.20 0.83
N THR A 255 9.52 -18.65 0.78
CA THR A 255 10.67 -17.76 0.58
C THR A 255 11.33 -18.03 -0.75
N VAL A 256 11.73 -16.96 -1.42
CA VAL A 256 12.39 -17.02 -2.72
C VAL A 256 13.72 -16.26 -2.68
N THR A 257 14.66 -16.70 -3.49
CA THR A 257 15.90 -15.96 -3.76
C THR A 257 15.64 -15.01 -4.93
N PRO A 258 15.70 -13.68 -4.74
CA PRO A 258 15.50 -12.74 -5.83
C PRO A 258 16.53 -12.92 -6.95
N GLU A 259 16.06 -13.07 -8.18
CA GLU A 259 16.89 -13.03 -9.38
C GLU A 259 16.78 -11.64 -10.02
N PRO A 260 17.85 -11.11 -10.66
CA PRO A 260 17.76 -9.80 -11.28
C PRO A 260 16.74 -9.80 -12.42
N ALA A 261 16.00 -8.70 -12.53
CA ALA A 261 15.08 -8.45 -13.64
C ALA A 261 15.76 -8.67 -14.99
N SER A 262 14.97 -9.10 -15.98
CA SER A 262 15.48 -9.25 -17.35
C SER A 262 16.04 -7.90 -17.86
N PRO A 263 17.07 -7.90 -18.72
CA PRO A 263 17.60 -6.64 -19.27
C PRO A 263 16.56 -5.83 -20.03
N TRP A 264 15.55 -6.52 -20.58
CA TRP A 264 14.40 -5.90 -21.21
C TRP A 264 13.52 -5.22 -20.16
N LEU A 265 13.09 -5.93 -19.13
CA LEU A 265 12.21 -5.40 -18.08
C LEU A 265 12.85 -4.19 -17.39
N ALA A 266 14.13 -4.28 -17.03
CA ALA A 266 14.85 -3.19 -16.39
C ALA A 266 14.88 -1.90 -17.25
N ARG A 267 15.05 -2.05 -18.57
CA ARG A 267 15.05 -0.91 -19.52
C ARG A 267 13.65 -0.33 -19.69
N THR A 268 12.65 -1.18 -19.88
CA THR A 268 11.26 -0.78 -20.09
C THR A 268 10.71 -0.07 -18.85
N ALA A 269 10.96 -0.64 -17.66
CA ALA A 269 10.61 -0.06 -16.37
C ALA A 269 11.15 1.37 -16.20
N GLY A 270 12.45 1.58 -16.47
CA GLY A 270 13.04 2.92 -16.34
C GLY A 270 12.42 3.93 -17.28
N ALA A 271 12.24 3.55 -18.54
CA ALA A 271 11.61 4.43 -19.52
C ALA A 271 10.15 4.78 -19.14
N LEU A 272 9.35 3.83 -18.64
CA LEU A 272 7.97 4.10 -18.21
C LEU A 272 7.88 4.97 -16.94
N ALA A 273 8.84 4.82 -16.04
CA ALA A 273 8.94 5.64 -14.83
C ALA A 273 9.43 7.07 -15.13
N GLY A 274 9.96 7.33 -16.34
CA GLY A 274 10.66 8.59 -16.64
C GLY A 274 11.97 8.74 -15.86
N ILE A 275 12.51 7.62 -15.35
CA ILE A 275 13.75 7.55 -14.54
C ILE A 275 14.78 6.77 -15.35
N PRO A 276 16.02 7.25 -15.50
CA PRO A 276 17.10 6.42 -16.07
C PRO A 276 17.45 5.32 -15.05
N LEU A 277 16.72 4.20 -15.04
CA LEU A 277 17.11 3.03 -14.27
C LEU A 277 18.35 2.43 -14.95
N GLY A 278 19.53 2.81 -14.44
CA GLY A 278 20.81 2.30 -14.92
C GLY A 278 20.82 0.77 -14.92
N GLY A 279 21.29 0.20 -16.02
CA GLY A 279 21.57 -1.24 -16.13
C GLY A 279 22.62 -1.70 -15.10
N PRO A 280 22.82 -3.01 -14.94
CA PRO A 280 23.67 -3.60 -13.89
C PRO A 280 25.14 -3.15 -13.91
N ASP A 281 25.58 -2.48 -14.98
CA ASP A 281 26.98 -2.09 -15.19
C ASP A 281 27.32 -0.64 -14.79
N GLY A 282 26.39 0.13 -14.21
CA GLY A 282 26.72 1.42 -13.56
C GLY A 282 27.33 2.50 -14.48
N ALA A 283 27.14 2.40 -15.79
CA ALA A 283 27.59 3.44 -16.73
C ALA A 283 26.58 4.59 -16.74
N ASN A 284 26.77 5.54 -15.82
CA ASN A 284 26.13 6.86 -15.89
C ASN A 284 26.66 7.61 -17.12
N GLY A 285 25.74 8.13 -17.94
CA GLY A 285 26.05 9.21 -18.89
C GLY A 285 26.29 10.52 -18.14
#